data_AF-A0A535BFB2-F1
#
_entry.id   AF-A0A535BFB2-F1
#
_cell.length_a   1.000
_cell.length_b   1.000
_cell.length_c   1.000
_cell.angle_alpha   90.00
_cell.angle_beta   90.00
_cell.angle_gamma   90.00
#
_symmetry.space_group_name_H-M   'P 1'
#
loop_
_entity.id
_entity.type
_entity.pdbx_description
1 polymer ?
#
loop_
_entity_poly.entity_id
_entity_poly.type
_entity_poly.pdbx_seq_one_letter_code
_entity_poly.pdbx_strand_id
1 'polypeptide(L)'
;MATSTTIQPPAQQFGPVPRRFWAPGLDLFEVLGQIVLFAASALRAIPRALGYRREIWWYAAFLALGSTPVALVMTYFSGSECSVEAYYSLHQLGGAESLAGVFNALCDMREITPIFFGFAIGAKVGCGLVAELGTMRINEEIDALEAMGVPSVPFLVTTRIVAALIVLPV
;
A
#
# COMPACT_ATOMS: atom_id res chain seq x y z
N MET A 1 -13.02 -47.63 -22.89
CA MET A 1 -11.62 -47.87 -22.48
C MET A 1 -10.79 -46.69 -23.00
N ALA A 2 -10.77 -45.60 -22.24
CA ALA A 2 -9.83 -44.49 -22.37
C ALA A 2 -9.86 -43.78 -21.02
N THR A 3 -8.72 -43.89 -20.34
CA THR A 3 -8.44 -43.56 -18.95
C THR A 3 -8.65 -42.09 -18.64
N SER A 4 -9.57 -41.81 -17.71
CA SER A 4 -9.66 -40.54 -16.99
C SER A 4 -8.46 -40.41 -16.05
N THR A 5 -7.46 -39.63 -16.43
CA THR A 5 -6.41 -39.17 -15.51
C THR A 5 -7.02 -38.13 -14.59
N THR A 6 -7.57 -38.60 -13.46
CA THR A 6 -7.89 -37.73 -12.33
C THR A 6 -6.58 -37.17 -11.78
N ILE A 7 -6.29 -35.92 -12.13
CA ILE A 7 -5.28 -35.11 -11.45
C ILE A 7 -5.80 -34.91 -10.04
N GLN A 8 -5.19 -35.64 -9.10
CA GLN A 8 -5.43 -35.51 -7.68
C GLN A 8 -4.85 -34.16 -7.24
N PRO A 9 -5.64 -33.19 -6.74
CA PRO A 9 -5.07 -31.95 -6.24
C PRO A 9 -4.16 -32.28 -5.04
N PRO A 10 -2.94 -31.72 -4.99
CA PRO A 10 -2.02 -31.97 -3.88
C PRO A 10 -2.64 -31.46 -2.58
N ALA A 11 -2.46 -32.26 -1.53
CA ALA A 11 -3.07 -32.08 -0.22
C ALA A 11 -2.93 -30.64 0.31
N GLN A 12 -4.07 -30.05 0.67
CA GLN A 12 -4.18 -28.81 1.43
C GLN A 12 -3.27 -28.88 2.68
N GLN A 13 -2.12 -28.22 2.61
CA GLN A 13 -1.18 -28.10 3.72
C GLN A 13 -1.32 -26.72 4.40
N PHE A 14 -2.53 -26.17 4.39
CA PHE A 14 -2.90 -25.11 5.32
C PHE A 14 -2.97 -25.73 6.71
N GLY A 15 -1.99 -25.40 7.55
CA GLY A 15 -2.12 -25.58 8.99
C GLY A 15 -3.46 -24.98 9.45
N PRO A 16 -4.11 -25.57 10.47
CA PRO A 16 -5.45 -25.18 10.86
C PRO A 16 -5.49 -23.68 11.16
N VAL A 17 -6.26 -22.94 10.38
CA VAL A 17 -6.63 -21.56 10.73
C VAL A 17 -7.35 -21.67 12.08
N PRO A 18 -6.82 -21.07 13.17
CA PRO A 18 -7.43 -21.20 14.48
C PRO A 18 -8.83 -20.59 14.43
N ARG A 19 -9.84 -21.48 14.36
CA ARG A 19 -11.26 -21.14 14.47
C ARG A 19 -11.57 -20.80 15.92
N ARG A 20 -11.25 -19.59 16.36
CA ARG A 20 -11.82 -19.00 17.58
C ARG A 20 -12.34 -17.62 17.22
N PHE A 21 -13.64 -17.57 16.96
CA PHE A 21 -14.34 -16.39 16.45
C PHE A 21 -15.20 -15.70 17.53
N TRP A 22 -15.01 -16.00 18.83
CA TRP A 22 -15.96 -15.52 19.86
C TRP A 22 -15.30 -15.33 21.23
N ALA A 23 -14.43 -14.33 21.36
CA ALA A 23 -14.03 -13.77 22.66
C ALA A 23 -13.85 -12.23 22.56
N PRO A 24 -14.92 -11.44 22.82
CA PRO A 24 -15.06 -10.04 22.38
C PRO A 24 -14.05 -9.00 22.93
N GLY A 25 -13.03 -9.42 23.70
CA GLY A 25 -11.94 -8.56 24.16
C GLY A 25 -10.52 -9.11 23.91
N LEU A 26 -10.36 -10.41 23.69
CA LEU A 26 -9.07 -11.04 23.38
C LEU A 26 -8.84 -11.13 21.86
N ASP A 27 -9.92 -11.07 21.07
CA ASP A 27 -9.89 -11.15 19.62
C ASP A 27 -9.11 -9.97 18.99
N LEU A 28 -9.17 -8.75 19.55
CA LEU A 28 -8.45 -7.60 18.99
C LEU A 28 -6.92 -7.77 19.07
N PHE A 29 -6.42 -8.24 20.22
CA PHE A 29 -4.99 -8.50 20.42
C PHE A 29 -4.52 -9.68 19.57
N GLU A 30 -5.34 -10.72 19.41
CA GLU A 30 -5.02 -11.86 18.57
C GLU A 30 -4.99 -11.47 17.08
N VAL A 31 -5.95 -10.69 16.61
CA VAL A 31 -6.01 -10.16 15.23
C VAL A 31 -4.84 -9.21 14.96
N LEU A 32 -4.56 -8.26 15.86
CA LEU A 32 -3.39 -7.39 15.75
C LEU A 32 -2.09 -8.19 15.73
N GLY A 33 -1.96 -9.19 16.60
CA GLY A 33 -0.82 -10.09 16.64
C GLY A 33 -0.63 -10.85 15.32
N GLN A 34 -1.69 -11.39 14.75
CA GLN A 34 -1.66 -12.06 13.45
C GLN A 34 -1.25 -11.11 12.32
N ILE A 35 -1.78 -9.89 12.28
CA ILE A 35 -1.42 -8.88 11.29
C ILE A 35 0.07 -8.50 11.41
N VAL A 36 0.55 -8.27 12.63
CA VAL A 36 1.96 -7.92 12.88
C VAL A 36 2.89 -9.08 12.51
N LEU A 37 2.54 -10.32 12.89
CA LEU A 37 3.32 -11.50 12.53
C LEU A 37 3.35 -11.76 11.02
N PHE A 38 2.23 -11.52 10.33
CA PHE A 38 2.14 -11.58 8.87
C PHE A 38 2.97 -10.49 8.20
N ALA A 39 2.90 -9.25 8.68
CA ALA A 39 3.72 -8.15 8.17
C ALA A 39 5.22 -8.44 8.39
N ALA A 40 5.60 -8.91 9.57
CA ALA A 40 6.98 -9.29 9.90
C ALA A 40 7.48 -10.47 9.06
N SER A 41 6.63 -11.46 8.77
CA SER A 41 7.02 -12.59 7.91
C SER A 41 7.18 -12.16 6.45
N ALA A 42 6.32 -11.27 5.95
CA ALA A 42 6.46 -10.65 4.62
C ALA A 42 7.74 -9.82 4.51
N LEU A 43 8.06 -8.99 5.52
CA LEU A 43 9.31 -8.23 5.59
C LEU A 43 10.55 -9.13 5.63
N ARG A 44 10.52 -10.22 6.40
CA ARG A 44 11.63 -11.20 6.43
C ARG A 44 11.81 -11.95 5.12
N ALA A 45 10.78 -12.01 4.26
CA ALA A 45 10.84 -12.65 2.96
C ALA A 45 11.43 -11.75 1.85
N ILE A 46 11.69 -10.46 2.13
CA ILE A 46 12.31 -9.50 1.20
C ILE A 46 13.55 -10.04 0.47
N PRO A 47 14.57 -10.60 1.15
CA PRO A 47 15.77 -11.08 0.45
C PRO A 47 15.49 -12.19 -0.57
N ARG A 48 14.44 -13.01 -0.36
CA ARG A 48 14.01 -14.01 -1.34
C ARG A 48 13.22 -13.38 -2.50
N ALA A 49 12.44 -12.33 -2.23
CA ALA A 49 11.69 -11.61 -3.24
C ALA A 49 12.58 -10.81 -4.21
N LEU A 50 13.78 -10.40 -3.78
CA LEU A 50 14.77 -9.73 -4.63
C LEU A 50 15.25 -10.56 -5.83
N GLY A 51 14.96 -11.88 -5.87
CA GLY A 51 15.16 -12.70 -7.08
C GLY A 51 14.28 -12.27 -8.26
N TYR A 52 13.14 -11.61 -8.00
CA TYR A 52 12.16 -11.20 -9.01
C TYR A 52 12.28 -9.71 -9.38
N ARG A 53 13.50 -9.23 -9.60
CA ARG A 53 13.78 -7.79 -9.86
C ARG A 53 12.95 -7.20 -10.99
N ARG A 54 12.74 -7.94 -12.08
CA ARG A 54 11.98 -7.48 -13.24
C ARG A 54 10.54 -7.12 -12.86
N GLU A 55 9.91 -7.96 -12.03
CA GLU A 55 8.55 -7.77 -11.56
C GLU A 55 8.44 -6.54 -10.64
N ILE A 56 9.42 -6.39 -9.74
CA ILE A 56 9.49 -5.24 -8.82
C ILE A 56 9.57 -3.92 -9.59
N TRP A 57 10.45 -3.83 -10.61
CA TRP A 57 10.58 -2.61 -11.42
C TRP A 57 9.34 -2.30 -12.24
N TRP A 58 8.72 -3.33 -12.83
CA TRP A 58 7.51 -3.15 -13.61
C TRP A 58 6.35 -2.65 -12.73
N TYR A 59 6.17 -3.27 -11.56
CA TYR A 59 5.13 -2.88 -10.62
C TYR A 59 5.40 -1.51 -9.99
N ALA A 60 6.66 -1.17 -9.71
CA ALA A 60 7.04 0.16 -9.24
C ALA A 60 6.69 1.24 -10.27
N ALA A 61 6.98 1.01 -11.55
CA ALA A 61 6.59 1.94 -12.61
C ALA A 61 5.06 2.08 -12.71
N PHE A 62 4.33 0.96 -12.65
CA PHE A 62 2.87 0.98 -12.66
C PHE A 62 2.28 1.78 -11.49
N LEU A 63 2.80 1.57 -10.28
CA LEU A 63 2.40 2.33 -9.09
C LEU A 63 2.67 3.82 -9.26
N ALA A 64 3.90 4.19 -9.64
CA ALA A 64 4.31 5.57 -9.81
C ALA A 64 3.41 6.30 -10.82
N LEU A 65 3.27 5.76 -12.04
CA LEU A 65 2.42 6.38 -13.06
C LEU A 65 0.94 6.44 -12.63
N GLY A 66 0.47 5.44 -11.89
CA GLY A 66 -0.89 5.41 -11.36
C GLY A 66 -1.13 6.49 -10.30
N SER A 67 -0.20 6.71 -9.37
CA SER A 67 -0.37 7.63 -8.23
C SER A 67 -0.04 9.09 -8.53
N THR A 68 0.89 9.39 -9.44
CA THR A 68 1.29 10.76 -9.80
C THR A 68 0.13 11.73 -10.07
N PRO A 69 -0.88 11.41 -10.90
CA PRO A 69 -1.95 12.38 -11.19
C PRO A 69 -2.79 12.73 -9.95
N VAL A 70 -3.00 11.76 -9.04
CA VAL A 70 -3.76 11.99 -7.80
C VAL A 70 -2.95 12.86 -6.84
N ALA A 71 -1.66 12.57 -6.70
CA ALA A 71 -0.76 13.36 -5.85
C ALA A 71 -0.67 14.81 -6.33
N LEU A 72 -0.50 15.02 -7.64
CA LEU A 72 -0.40 16.36 -8.25
C LEU A 72 -1.65 17.19 -8.00
N VAL A 73 -2.84 16.62 -8.22
CA VAL A 73 -4.10 17.30 -7.96
C VAL A 73 -4.23 17.62 -6.47
N MET A 74 -3.93 16.68 -5.57
CA MET A 74 -4.02 16.92 -4.13
C MET A 74 -3.10 18.05 -3.66
N THR A 75 -1.83 18.05 -4.06
CA THR A 75 -0.88 19.08 -3.64
C THR A 75 -1.22 20.44 -4.25
N TYR A 76 -1.76 20.48 -5.47
CA TYR A 76 -2.22 21.73 -6.08
C TYR A 76 -3.37 22.37 -5.28
N PHE A 77 -4.39 21.59 -4.94
CA PHE A 77 -5.52 22.09 -4.15
C PHE A 77 -5.07 22.49 -2.74
N SER A 78 -4.25 21.66 -2.08
CA SER A 78 -3.77 21.94 -0.73
C SER A 78 -2.91 23.21 -0.65
N GLY A 79 -2.00 23.43 -1.61
CA GLY A 79 -1.20 24.66 -1.68
C GLY A 79 -2.04 25.90 -2.02
N SER A 80 -3.11 25.74 -2.83
CA SER A 80 -4.03 26.84 -3.13
C SER A 80 -4.86 27.27 -1.90
N GLU A 81 -5.28 26.31 -1.08
CA GLU A 81 -5.99 26.57 0.17
C GLU A 81 -5.07 27.27 1.19
N CYS A 82 -3.83 26.78 1.36
CA CYS A 82 -2.87 27.40 2.25
C CYS A 82 -2.55 28.85 1.86
N SER A 83 -2.47 29.14 0.56
CA SER A 83 -2.24 30.50 0.05
C SER A 83 -3.36 31.46 0.43
N VAL A 84 -4.61 31.01 0.34
CA VAL A 84 -5.79 31.81 0.70
C VAL A 84 -5.86 32.01 2.21
N GLU A 85 -5.57 30.97 3.00
CA GLU A 85 -5.57 31.04 4.46
C GLU A 85 -4.45 31.94 5.00
N ALA A 86 -3.27 31.90 4.37
CA ALA A 86 -2.16 32.81 4.66
C ALA A 86 -2.60 34.27 4.45
N TYR A 87 -3.27 34.58 3.33
CA TYR A 87 -3.77 35.93 3.08
C TYR A 87 -4.70 36.42 4.18
N TYR A 88 -5.70 35.62 4.56
CA TYR A 88 -6.65 36.01 5.62
C TYR A 88 -5.97 36.18 6.98
N SER A 89 -5.03 35.30 7.33
CA SER A 89 -4.32 35.34 8.60
C SER A 89 -3.44 36.60 8.72
N LEU A 90 -2.71 36.95 7.66
CA LEU A 90 -1.84 38.14 7.64
C LEU A 90 -2.62 39.45 7.49
N HIS A 91 -3.80 39.41 6.85
CA HIS A 91 -4.70 40.56 6.78
C HIS A 91 -5.20 40.95 8.18
N GLN A 92 -5.59 39.97 9.01
CA GLN A 92 -6.03 40.20 10.39
C GLN A 92 -4.91 40.70 11.31
N LEU A 93 -3.64 40.36 11.02
CA LEU A 93 -2.47 40.71 11.83
C LEU A 93 -1.90 42.12 11.55
N GLY A 94 -2.55 42.94 10.73
CA GLY A 94 -2.18 44.35 10.56
C GLY A 94 -1.62 44.73 9.18
N GLY A 95 -2.04 44.04 8.10
CA GLY A 95 -1.76 44.48 6.73
C GLY A 95 -0.45 43.98 6.12
N ALA A 96 0.15 42.91 6.67
CA ALA A 96 1.36 42.30 6.14
C ALA A 96 1.09 41.31 4.98
N GLU A 97 0.13 41.60 4.10
CA GLU A 97 -0.30 40.71 3.01
C GLU A 97 0.82 40.38 2.01
N SER A 98 1.83 41.25 1.90
CA SER A 98 3.03 41.02 1.08
C SER A 98 3.88 39.83 1.54
N LEU A 99 3.75 39.39 2.80
CA LEU A 99 4.45 38.21 3.34
C LEU A 99 3.69 36.89 3.14
N ALA A 100 2.46 36.93 2.60
CA ALA A 100 1.64 35.72 2.41
C ALA A 100 2.33 34.67 1.52
N GLY A 101 3.03 35.10 0.46
CA GLY A 101 3.77 34.19 -0.41
C GLY A 101 4.95 33.51 0.28
N VAL A 102 5.65 34.23 1.17
CA VAL A 102 6.78 33.68 1.95
C VAL A 102 6.28 32.68 2.98
N PHE A 103 5.16 32.99 3.65
CA PHE A 103 4.53 32.09 4.61
C PHE A 103 4.07 30.80 3.93
N ASN A 104 3.38 30.92 2.79
CA ASN A 104 2.94 29.76 2.02
C ASN A 104 4.12 28.87 1.60
N ALA A 105 5.19 29.45 1.05
CA ALA A 105 6.36 28.67 0.62
C ALA A 105 7.05 27.90 1.77
N LEU A 106 7.08 28.47 2.98
CA LEU A 106 7.70 27.82 4.14
C LEU A 106 6.82 26.74 4.77
N CYS A 107 5.51 27.01 4.89
CA CYS A 107 4.54 26.09 5.48
C CYS A 107 4.28 24.89 4.55
N ASP A 108 4.07 25.19 3.27
CA ASP A 108 3.66 24.19 2.28
C ASP A 108 4.74 23.14 2.01
N MET A 109 5.99 23.58 1.85
CA MET A 109 7.12 22.67 1.57
C MET A 109 7.53 21.81 2.76
N ARG A 110 7.33 22.26 3.99
CA ARG A 110 7.84 21.57 5.20
C ARG A 110 6.80 20.74 5.90
N GLU A 111 5.53 21.15 5.88
CA GLU A 111 4.49 20.50 6.66
C GLU A 111 3.40 19.93 5.75
N ILE A 112 2.74 20.78 4.95
CA ILE A 112 1.51 20.40 4.27
C ILE A 112 1.76 19.40 3.14
N THR A 113 2.67 19.71 2.20
CA THR A 113 2.97 18.84 1.05
C THR A 113 3.35 17.41 1.46
N PRO A 114 4.31 17.15 2.38
CA PRO A 114 4.68 15.78 2.73
C PRO A 114 3.54 15.02 3.44
N ILE A 115 2.71 15.70 4.23
CA ILE A 115 1.56 15.08 4.91
C ILE A 115 0.49 14.65 3.89
N PHE A 116 0.10 15.56 3.00
CA PHE A 116 -0.92 15.27 1.98
C PHE A 116 -0.43 14.25 0.96
N PHE A 117 0.85 14.30 0.58
CA PHE A 117 1.45 13.31 -0.29
C PHE A 117 1.42 11.90 0.33
N GLY A 118 1.81 11.78 1.60
CA GLY A 118 1.74 10.51 2.34
C GLY A 118 0.31 9.97 2.46
N PHE A 119 -0.65 10.85 2.73
CA PHE A 119 -2.07 10.50 2.76
C PHE A 119 -2.58 10.01 1.40
N ALA A 120 -2.28 10.74 0.33
CA ALA A 120 -2.72 10.41 -1.04
C ALA A 120 -2.22 9.03 -1.48
N ILE A 121 -0.93 8.77 -1.27
CA ILE A 121 -0.30 7.49 -1.64
C ILE A 121 -0.83 6.37 -0.75
N GLY A 122 -0.90 6.57 0.56
CA GLY A 122 -1.43 5.56 1.49
C GLY A 122 -2.85 5.15 1.14
N ALA A 123 -3.73 6.12 0.86
CA ALA A 123 -5.11 5.86 0.47
C ALA A 123 -5.21 5.14 -0.89
N LYS A 124 -4.55 5.66 -1.93
CA LYS A 124 -4.68 5.11 -3.29
C LYS A 124 -3.97 3.76 -3.42
N VAL A 125 -2.69 3.69 -3.04
CA VAL A 125 -1.86 2.49 -3.21
C VAL A 125 -2.31 1.41 -2.24
N GLY A 126 -2.63 1.75 -0.98
CA GLY A 126 -3.14 0.79 0.00
C GLY A 126 -4.43 0.11 -0.45
N CYS A 127 -5.44 0.89 -0.85
CA CYS A 127 -6.71 0.35 -1.35
C CYS A 127 -6.54 -0.45 -2.64
N GLY A 128 -5.67 -0.01 -3.55
CA GLY A 128 -5.36 -0.73 -4.79
C GLY A 128 -4.75 -2.11 -4.53
N LEU A 129 -3.77 -2.19 -3.62
CA LEU A 129 -3.13 -3.45 -3.23
C LEU A 129 -4.13 -4.43 -2.60
N VAL A 130 -5.01 -3.94 -1.73
CA VAL A 130 -6.06 -4.76 -1.10
C VAL A 130 -7.05 -5.27 -2.15
N ALA A 131 -7.46 -4.40 -3.09
CA ALA A 131 -8.36 -4.79 -4.17
C ALA A 131 -7.74 -5.86 -5.08
N GLU A 132 -6.49 -5.70 -5.50
CA GLU A 132 -5.78 -6.71 -6.32
C GLU A 132 -5.65 -8.06 -5.60
N LEU A 133 -5.24 -8.07 -4.33
CA LEU A 133 -5.15 -9.32 -3.57
C LEU A 133 -6.52 -9.95 -3.35
N GLY A 134 -7.56 -9.13 -3.17
CA GLY A 134 -8.94 -9.57 -3.04
C GLY A 134 -9.45 -10.24 -4.32
N THR A 135 -9.20 -9.64 -5.49
CA THR A 135 -9.61 -10.25 -6.77
C THR A 135 -8.85 -11.53 -7.04
N MET A 136 -7.55 -11.58 -6.76
CA MET A 136 -6.73 -12.80 -6.89
C MET A 136 -7.23 -13.92 -5.98
N ARG A 137 -7.75 -13.58 -4.79
CA ARG A 137 -8.33 -14.56 -3.87
C ARG A 137 -9.67 -15.09 -4.36
N ILE A 138 -10.54 -14.22 -4.87
CA ILE A 138 -11.87 -14.61 -5.38
C ILE A 138 -11.75 -15.46 -6.65
N ASN A 139 -10.75 -15.19 -7.50
CA ASN A 139 -10.48 -15.95 -8.72
C ASN A 139 -9.59 -17.19 -8.50
N GLU A 140 -9.28 -17.55 -7.25
CA GLU A 140 -8.42 -18.69 -6.89
C GLU A 140 -6.98 -18.65 -7.47
N GLU A 141 -6.52 -17.50 -7.96
CA GLU A 141 -5.18 -17.33 -8.54
C GLU A 141 -4.06 -17.59 -7.51
N ILE A 142 -4.32 -17.28 -6.24
CA ILE A 142 -3.36 -17.52 -5.15
C ILE A 142 -3.15 -19.03 -4.93
N ASP A 143 -4.21 -19.83 -5.00
CA ASP A 143 -4.13 -21.28 -4.83
C ASP A 143 -3.49 -21.95 -6.05
N ALA A 144 -3.77 -21.41 -7.25
CA ALA A 144 -3.10 -21.84 -8.47
C ALA A 144 -1.57 -21.65 -8.42
N LEU A 145 -1.09 -20.52 -7.89
CA LEU A 145 0.34 -20.27 -7.71
C LEU A 145 0.99 -21.27 -6.74
N GLU A 146 0.31 -21.59 -5.64
CA GLU A 146 0.78 -22.58 -4.66
C GLU A 146 0.81 -23.99 -5.25
N ALA A 147 -0.18 -24.36 -6.07
CA ALA A 147 -0.21 -25.64 -6.79
C ALA A 147 0.93 -25.79 -7.83
N MET A 148 1.41 -24.67 -8.39
CA MET A 148 2.58 -24.63 -9.27
C MET A 148 3.93 -24.67 -8.51
N GLY A 149 3.91 -24.73 -7.18
CA GLY A 149 5.11 -24.76 -6.35
C GLY A 149 5.79 -23.40 -6.17
N VAL A 150 5.12 -22.30 -6.52
CA VAL A 150 5.64 -20.94 -6.31
C VAL A 150 5.10 -20.41 -4.97
N PRO A 151 5.99 -19.98 -4.05
CA PRO A 151 5.53 -19.43 -2.78
C PRO A 151 4.80 -18.09 -2.98
N SER A 152 3.52 -18.05 -2.65
CA SER A 152 2.58 -16.93 -2.88
C SER A 152 2.95 -15.66 -2.09
N VAL A 153 3.36 -15.77 -0.82
CA VAL A 153 3.73 -14.61 0.04
C VAL A 153 4.93 -13.80 -0.50
N PRO A 154 6.11 -14.40 -0.77
CA PRO A 154 7.25 -13.65 -1.30
C PRO A 154 7.01 -13.14 -2.73
N PHE A 155 6.23 -13.86 -3.54
CA PHE A 155 5.99 -13.48 -4.93
C PHE A 155 4.94 -12.37 -5.08
N LEU A 156 3.83 -12.42 -4.32
CA LEU A 156 2.73 -11.47 -4.44
C LEU A 156 2.86 -10.30 -3.48
N VAL A 157 3.06 -10.55 -2.19
CA VAL A 157 2.99 -9.49 -1.17
C VAL A 157 4.31 -8.74 -1.08
N THR A 158 5.42 -9.48 -1.06
CA THR A 158 6.73 -8.90 -0.77
C THR A 158 7.29 -8.09 -1.93
N THR A 159 7.11 -8.54 -3.18
CA THR A 159 7.50 -7.78 -4.38
C THR A 159 6.78 -6.42 -4.45
N ARG A 160 5.48 -6.40 -4.14
CA ARG A 160 4.66 -5.19 -4.10
C ARG A 160 5.06 -4.25 -2.96
N ILE A 161 5.37 -4.77 -1.77
CA ILE A 161 5.91 -3.97 -0.66
C ILE A 161 7.23 -3.31 -1.07
N VAL A 162 8.14 -4.05 -1.69
CA VAL A 162 9.43 -3.51 -2.15
C VAL A 162 9.22 -2.47 -3.25
N ALA A 163 8.32 -2.72 -4.20
CA ALA A 163 7.96 -1.75 -5.23
C ALA A 163 7.38 -0.46 -4.63
N ALA A 164 6.45 -0.57 -3.68
CA ALA A 164 5.86 0.57 -2.99
C ALA A 164 6.90 1.37 -2.19
N LEU A 165 7.85 0.71 -1.53
CA LEU A 165 8.96 1.36 -0.82
C LEU A 165 9.90 2.14 -1.74
N ILE A 166 10.08 1.69 -2.99
CA ILE A 166 10.90 2.40 -3.98
C ILE A 166 10.16 3.62 -4.54
N VAL A 167 8.83 3.55 -4.67
CA VAL A 167 8.00 4.62 -5.23
C VAL A 167 7.67 5.71 -4.21
N LEU A 168 7.46 5.36 -2.94
CA LEU A 168 7.12 6.30 -1.86
C LEU A 168 8.03 7.54 -1.71
N PRO A 169 9.37 7.46 -1.90
CA PRO A 169 10.24 8.63 -1.81
C PRO A 169 10.26 9.52 -3.07
N VAL A 170 9.55 9.15 -4.15
CA VAL A 170 9.57 9.83 -5.46
C VAL A 170 8.36 10.72 -5.65
#